data_AF-A0A3Q3Q1I5-F1
#
_entry.id   AF-A0A3Q3Q1I5-F1
#
_cell.length_a   1.000
_cell.length_b   1.000
_cell.length_c   1.000
_cell.angle_alpha   90.00
_cell.angle_beta   90.00
_cell.angle_gamma   90.00
#
_symmetry.space_group_name_H-M   'P 1'
#
loop_
_entity.id
_entity.type
_entity.pdbx_description
1 polymer ?
#
loop_
_entity_poly.entity_id
_entity_poly.type
_entity_poly.pdbx_seq_one_letter_code
_entity_poly.pdbx_strand_id
1 'polypeptide(L)'
;MDFSIRAANMEDCKDIARMIMLEQDGFSKNPFFHGIIAEVAEQHRTQDHTKIGYALYFYSYSWLGRGIYMEDLYVMPEFRKGIGKALMSKVAQLGLAAGCSNLKFTVLDWNKPSVDFYVSQGCSDITANFGFHCMRCEGEALEHL
;
A
#
# COMPACT_ATOMS: atom_id res chain seq x y z
N MET A 1 10.11 -2.70 -20.03
CA MET A 1 9.62 -4.01 -19.58
C MET A 1 8.16 -3.80 -19.29
N ASP A 2 7.31 -4.56 -19.96
CA ASP A 2 5.86 -4.43 -19.84
C ASP A 2 5.40 -5.17 -18.58
N PHE A 3 4.68 -4.47 -17.71
CA PHE A 3 4.05 -5.01 -16.51
C PHE A 3 2.59 -4.54 -16.48
N SER A 4 1.75 -5.26 -15.76
CA SER A 4 0.35 -4.91 -15.55
C SER A 4 0.04 -4.75 -14.06
N ILE A 5 -0.99 -3.97 -13.74
CA ILE A 5 -1.50 -3.83 -12.37
C ILE A 5 -2.95 -4.26 -12.34
N ARG A 6 -3.28 -5.19 -11.45
CA ARG A 6 -4.64 -5.69 -11.22
C ARG A 6 -4.98 -5.77 -9.74
N ALA A 7 -6.26 -5.93 -9.43
CA ALA A 7 -6.68 -6.29 -8.08
C ALA A 7 -6.04 -7.63 -7.68
N ALA A 8 -5.63 -7.71 -6.42
CA ALA A 8 -5.24 -8.98 -5.83
C ALA A 8 -6.44 -9.94 -5.80
N ASN A 9 -6.17 -11.24 -5.82
CA ASN A 9 -7.13 -12.30 -5.61
C ASN A 9 -6.58 -13.30 -4.57
N MET A 10 -7.37 -14.32 -4.24
CA MET A 10 -7.04 -15.31 -3.20
C MET A 10 -5.73 -16.08 -3.49
N GLU A 11 -5.37 -16.27 -4.75
CA GLU A 11 -4.13 -16.98 -5.12
C GLU A 11 -2.88 -16.15 -4.82
N ASP A 12 -3.01 -14.81 -4.81
CA ASP A 12 -1.91 -13.88 -4.54
C ASP A 12 -1.55 -13.82 -3.04
N CYS A 13 -2.40 -14.33 -2.15
CA CYS A 13 -2.14 -14.36 -0.70
C CYS A 13 -0.84 -15.10 -0.34
N LYS A 14 -0.40 -16.05 -1.18
CA LYS A 14 0.87 -16.78 -1.01
C LYS A 14 2.09 -15.88 -1.17
N ASP A 15 1.98 -14.87 -2.02
CA ASP A 15 3.06 -13.95 -2.39
C ASP A 15 3.04 -12.66 -1.55
N ILE A 16 1.89 -12.31 -0.98
CA ILE A 16 1.73 -11.20 -0.02
C ILE A 16 1.89 -11.80 1.39
N ALA A 17 3.03 -11.57 2.05
CA ALA A 17 3.37 -12.23 3.32
C ALA A 17 2.24 -12.19 4.37
N ARG A 18 1.93 -13.35 4.97
CA ARG A 18 0.87 -13.69 5.97
C ARG A 18 -0.48 -14.17 5.40
N MET A 19 -0.46 -15.34 4.76
CA MET A 19 -1.60 -15.96 4.07
C MET A 19 -2.93 -15.99 4.85
N ILE A 20 -2.97 -16.51 6.08
CA ILE A 20 -4.27 -16.87 6.71
C ILE A 20 -5.12 -15.63 7.08
N MET A 21 -4.49 -14.55 7.58
CA MET A 21 -5.22 -13.34 7.99
C MET A 21 -5.62 -12.48 6.78
N LEU A 22 -4.75 -12.41 5.75
CA LEU A 22 -5.03 -11.65 4.54
C LEU A 22 -6.25 -12.20 3.77
N GLU A 23 -6.45 -13.51 3.75
CA GLU A 23 -7.60 -14.15 3.09
C GLU A 23 -8.93 -13.69 3.70
N GLN A 24 -9.03 -13.73 5.04
CA GLN A 24 -10.26 -13.35 5.75
C GLN A 24 -10.50 -11.83 5.72
N ASP A 25 -9.45 -11.05 5.93
CA ASP A 25 -9.58 -9.60 6.08
C ASP A 25 -9.63 -8.88 4.73
N GLY A 26 -8.98 -9.40 3.69
CA GLY A 26 -8.86 -8.73 2.38
C GLY A 26 -9.86 -9.20 1.32
N PHE A 27 -10.44 -10.39 1.47
CA PHE A 27 -11.27 -11.03 0.43
C PHE A 27 -12.67 -11.45 0.92
N SER A 28 -13.10 -10.94 2.07
CA SER A 28 -14.47 -11.10 2.54
C SER A 28 -15.46 -10.16 1.84
N LYS A 29 -16.75 -10.29 2.17
CA LYS A 29 -17.81 -9.39 1.68
C LYS A 29 -17.59 -7.92 2.08
N ASN A 30 -16.95 -7.69 3.24
CA ASN A 30 -16.65 -6.38 3.80
C ASN A 30 -15.18 -6.35 4.20
N PRO A 31 -14.26 -6.16 3.24
CA PRO A 31 -12.84 -6.30 3.51
C PRO A 31 -12.30 -5.12 4.34
N PHE A 32 -11.38 -5.40 5.27
CA PHE A 32 -10.65 -4.42 6.05
C PHE A 32 -9.60 -3.68 5.22
N PHE A 33 -9.06 -4.33 4.19
CA PHE A 33 -8.11 -3.75 3.27
C PHE A 33 -8.32 -4.28 1.86
N HIS A 34 -7.74 -3.59 0.89
CA HIS A 34 -7.70 -3.98 -0.51
C HIS A 34 -6.25 -4.13 -0.97
N GLY A 35 -6.01 -5.03 -1.92
CA GLY A 35 -4.70 -5.26 -2.52
C GLY A 35 -4.70 -5.03 -4.02
N ILE A 36 -3.60 -4.49 -4.55
CA ILE A 36 -3.27 -4.53 -5.98
C ILE A 36 -1.90 -5.17 -6.18
N ILE A 37 -1.75 -5.91 -7.27
CA ILE A 37 -0.53 -6.63 -7.65
C ILE A 37 0.04 -6.02 -8.93
N ALA A 38 1.36 -5.84 -8.97
CA ALA A 38 2.13 -5.63 -10.18
C ALA A 38 2.71 -6.97 -10.66
N GLU A 39 2.40 -7.35 -11.91
CA GLU A 39 2.86 -8.61 -12.48
C GLU A 39 3.47 -8.42 -13.87
N VAL A 40 4.45 -9.27 -14.19
CA VAL A 40 5.08 -9.37 -15.50
C VAL A 40 4.60 -10.61 -16.24
N ALA A 41 4.72 -10.57 -17.56
CA ALA A 41 4.46 -11.73 -18.39
C ALA A 41 5.40 -12.90 -18.04
N GLU A 42 4.93 -14.13 -18.25
CA GLU A 42 5.60 -15.36 -17.85
C GLU A 42 7.07 -15.46 -18.32
N GLN A 43 7.36 -14.96 -19.53
CA GLN A 43 8.71 -14.93 -20.10
C GLN A 43 9.70 -14.01 -19.35
N HIS A 44 9.23 -13.15 -18.45
CA HIS A 44 10.03 -12.21 -17.66
C HIS A 44 10.03 -12.56 -16.16
N ARG A 45 9.56 -13.75 -15.80
CA ARG A 45 9.53 -14.29 -14.44
C ARG A 45 10.92 -14.24 -13.77
N THR A 46 10.98 -13.81 -12.52
CA THR A 46 12.18 -13.85 -11.67
C THR A 46 11.98 -14.93 -10.60
N GLN A 47 12.97 -15.78 -10.31
CA GLN A 47 12.91 -16.72 -9.17
C GLN A 47 11.56 -17.47 -9.05
N ASP A 48 10.96 -17.88 -10.16
CA ASP A 48 9.63 -18.48 -10.26
C ASP A 48 8.39 -17.62 -9.94
N HIS A 49 8.55 -16.31 -9.73
CA HIS A 49 7.49 -15.35 -9.49
C HIS A 49 7.24 -14.41 -10.69
N THR A 50 5.96 -14.31 -11.08
CA THR A 50 5.48 -13.26 -12.00
C THR A 50 4.94 -12.04 -11.27
N LYS A 51 4.63 -12.16 -9.97
CA LYS A 51 4.21 -11.06 -9.10
C LYS A 51 5.46 -10.40 -8.56
N ILE A 52 5.66 -9.15 -8.91
CA ILE A 52 6.92 -8.44 -8.67
C ILE A 52 6.76 -7.22 -7.75
N GLY A 53 5.53 -6.93 -7.33
CA GLY A 53 5.23 -5.91 -6.35
C GLY A 53 3.75 -5.89 -6.00
N TYR A 54 3.41 -5.17 -4.94
CA TYR A 54 2.04 -5.00 -4.48
C TYR A 54 1.87 -3.67 -3.75
N ALA A 55 0.61 -3.27 -3.58
CA ALA A 55 0.24 -2.24 -2.61
C ALA A 55 -1.01 -2.70 -1.84
N LEU A 56 -0.99 -2.50 -0.53
CA LEU A 56 -2.15 -2.66 0.35
C LEU A 56 -2.69 -1.29 0.72
N TYR A 57 -4.01 -1.13 0.70
CA TYR A 57 -4.66 0.13 1.03
C TYR A 57 -6.04 -0.09 1.64
N PHE A 58 -6.54 0.93 2.34
CA PHE A 58 -7.91 0.97 2.83
C PHE A 58 -8.45 2.40 2.78
N TYR A 59 -9.76 2.53 2.87
CA TYR A 59 -10.41 3.84 2.94
C TYR A 59 -10.39 4.35 4.39
N SER A 60 -10.02 5.62 4.56
CA SER A 60 -9.96 6.27 5.87
C SER A 60 -10.87 7.51 5.89
N TYR A 61 -11.15 8.00 7.08
CA TYR A 61 -11.89 9.24 7.26
C TYR A 61 -11.20 10.10 8.32
N SER A 62 -11.09 11.40 8.07
CA SER A 62 -10.61 12.35 9.07
C SER A 62 -11.42 13.65 9.01
N TRP A 63 -11.01 14.65 9.80
CA TRP A 63 -11.60 15.99 9.75
C TRP A 63 -11.48 16.69 8.37
N LEU A 64 -10.70 16.12 7.44
CA LEU A 64 -10.57 16.55 6.03
C LEU A 64 -11.52 15.79 5.08
N GLY A 65 -12.38 14.92 5.61
CA GLY A 65 -13.28 14.07 4.85
C GLY A 65 -12.67 12.71 4.49
N ARG A 66 -13.15 12.13 3.38
CA ARG A 66 -12.73 10.82 2.88
C ARG A 66 -11.27 10.85 2.42
N GLY A 67 -10.50 9.87 2.88
CA GLY A 67 -9.11 9.64 2.49
C GLY A 67 -8.90 8.21 2.04
N ILE A 68 -7.78 7.96 1.39
CA ILE A 68 -7.26 6.61 1.14
C ILE A 68 -5.93 6.48 1.88
N TYR A 69 -5.74 5.37 2.57
CA TYR A 69 -4.50 5.08 3.30
C TYR A 69 -3.79 3.92 2.62
N MET A 70 -2.55 4.13 2.19
CA MET A 70 -1.69 3.08 1.65
C MET A 70 -0.87 2.50 2.80
N GLU A 71 -1.23 1.29 3.20
CA GLU A 71 -0.64 0.59 4.35
C GLU A 71 0.75 0.06 4.01
N ASP A 72 0.89 -0.54 2.84
CA ASP A 72 2.15 -1.11 2.41
C ASP A 72 2.34 -0.95 0.90
N LEU A 73 3.59 -0.79 0.49
CA LEU A 73 4.01 -0.70 -0.90
C LEU A 73 5.36 -1.38 -1.04
N TYR A 74 5.39 -2.48 -1.78
CA TYR A 74 6.60 -3.24 -2.02
C TYR A 74 6.79 -3.53 -3.50
N VAL A 75 8.05 -3.44 -3.93
CA VAL A 75 8.50 -3.87 -5.25
C VAL A 75 9.83 -4.60 -5.08
N MET A 76 9.92 -5.78 -5.69
CA MET A 76 11.14 -6.58 -5.76
C MET A 76 12.30 -5.72 -6.27
N PRO A 77 13.49 -5.75 -5.62
CA PRO A 77 14.59 -4.83 -5.89
C PRO A 77 14.95 -4.65 -7.38
N GLU A 78 14.99 -5.74 -8.14
CA GLU A 78 15.35 -5.77 -9.55
C GLU A 78 14.31 -5.14 -10.48
N PHE A 79 13.07 -4.93 -10.00
CA PHE A 79 11.97 -4.30 -10.74
C PHE A 79 11.64 -2.88 -10.29
N ARG A 80 12.46 -2.22 -9.46
CA ARG A 80 12.22 -0.86 -8.93
C ARG A 80 12.34 0.27 -9.96
N LYS A 81 12.07 0.00 -11.24
CA LYS A 81 12.12 0.95 -12.36
C LYS A 81 10.73 1.51 -12.68
N GLY A 82 10.20 2.34 -11.77
CA GLY A 82 8.93 3.05 -11.97
C GLY A 82 7.67 2.31 -11.52
N ILE A 83 7.77 1.03 -11.15
CA ILE A 83 6.62 0.22 -10.71
C ILE A 83 6.03 0.75 -9.39
N GLY A 84 6.87 1.18 -8.45
CA GLY A 84 6.40 1.78 -7.19
C GLY A 84 5.51 3.01 -7.44
N LYS A 85 5.91 3.87 -8.39
CA LYS A 85 5.10 5.01 -8.83
C LYS A 85 3.79 4.57 -9.48
N ALA A 86 3.81 3.52 -10.31
CA ALA A 86 2.61 3.03 -10.97
C ALA A 86 1.61 2.43 -9.96
N LEU A 87 2.08 1.65 -8.98
CA LEU A 87 1.27 1.14 -7.87
C LEU A 87 0.67 2.27 -7.03
N MET A 88 1.49 3.21 -6.57
CA MET A 88 1.02 4.39 -5.82
C MET A 88 0.00 5.23 -6.61
N SER A 89 0.26 5.44 -7.91
CA SER A 89 -0.67 6.16 -8.79
C SER A 89 -1.99 5.42 -8.94
N LYS A 90 -1.97 4.09 -9.00
CA LYS A 90 -3.18 3.28 -9.08
C LYS A 90 -4.00 3.37 -7.78
N VAL A 91 -3.35 3.34 -6.61
CA VAL A 91 -4.01 3.60 -5.32
C VAL A 91 -4.65 4.99 -5.31
N ALA A 92 -3.92 6.03 -5.73
CA ALA A 92 -4.48 7.39 -5.82
C ALA A 92 -5.70 7.47 -6.75
N GLN A 93 -5.68 6.81 -7.91
CA GLN A 93 -6.82 6.74 -8.83
C GLN A 93 -8.03 6.05 -8.20
N LEU A 94 -7.82 4.98 -7.44
CA LEU A 94 -8.89 4.27 -6.72
C LEU A 94 -9.50 5.16 -5.63
N GLY A 95 -8.66 5.90 -4.89
CA GLY A 95 -9.11 6.91 -3.93
C GLY A 95 -9.96 8.00 -4.58
N LEU A 96 -9.50 8.58 -5.69
CA LEU A 96 -10.24 9.61 -6.43
C LEU A 96 -11.60 9.07 -6.92
N ALA A 97 -11.64 7.85 -7.46
CA ALA A 97 -12.89 7.21 -7.89
C ALA A 97 -13.88 6.98 -6.73
N ALA A 98 -13.38 6.78 -5.50
CA ALA A 98 -14.19 6.64 -4.29
C ALA A 98 -14.59 8.00 -3.65
N GLY A 99 -14.17 9.12 -4.25
CA GLY A 99 -14.41 10.47 -3.73
C GLY A 99 -13.49 10.84 -2.55
N CYS A 100 -12.33 10.21 -2.43
CA CYS A 100 -11.31 10.60 -1.47
C CYS A 100 -10.53 11.84 -1.97
N SER A 101 -10.16 12.72 -1.05
CA SER A 101 -9.44 13.97 -1.34
C SER A 101 -7.95 13.91 -1.04
N ASN A 102 -7.49 12.86 -0.37
CA ASN A 102 -6.12 12.73 0.11
C ASN A 102 -5.67 11.26 0.14
N LEU A 103 -4.37 11.06 -0.12
CA LEU A 103 -3.65 9.81 0.08
C LEU A 103 -2.70 9.98 1.28
N LYS A 104 -2.78 9.08 2.25
CA LYS A 104 -1.91 9.04 3.44
C LYS A 104 -1.18 7.71 3.53
N PHE A 105 -0.02 7.72 4.18
CA PHE A 105 0.79 6.54 4.47
C PHE A 105 1.86 6.92 5.49
N THR A 106 2.45 5.91 6.12
CA THR A 106 3.60 6.07 7.04
C THR A 106 4.87 5.55 6.39
N VAL A 107 5.99 6.23 6.66
CA VAL A 107 7.32 5.82 6.21
C VAL A 107 8.26 5.83 7.41
N LEU A 108 9.16 4.86 7.49
CA LEU A 108 10.18 4.80 8.53
C LEU A 108 11.17 5.96 8.34
N ASP A 109 11.55 6.61 9.44
CA ASP A 109 12.41 7.81 9.46
C ASP A 109 13.76 7.59 8.75
N TRP A 110 14.34 6.41 8.92
CA TRP A 110 15.63 6.02 8.33
C TRP A 110 15.53 5.67 6.84
N ASN A 111 14.32 5.50 6.29
CA ASN A 111 14.11 5.13 4.89
C ASN A 111 14.16 6.35 3.95
N LYS A 112 15.29 7.04 3.98
CA LYS A 112 15.54 8.24 3.16
C LYS A 112 15.23 8.04 1.67
N PRO A 113 15.58 6.90 1.02
CA PRO A 113 15.23 6.69 -0.38
C PRO A 113 13.72 6.73 -0.65
N SER A 114 12.91 6.17 0.25
CA SER A 114 11.45 6.19 0.10
C SER A 114 10.87 7.57 0.40
N VAL A 115 11.39 8.26 1.43
CA VAL A 115 11.01 9.64 1.73
C VAL A 115 11.24 10.55 0.52
N ASP A 116 12.44 10.49 -0.08
CA ASP A 116 12.78 11.29 -1.26
C ASP A 116 11.90 10.97 -2.46
N PHE A 117 11.60 9.69 -2.66
CA PHE A 117 10.65 9.25 -3.66
C PHE A 117 9.26 9.88 -3.46
N TYR A 118 8.69 9.81 -2.26
CA TYR A 118 7.35 10.37 -1.99
C TYR A 118 7.31 11.89 -2.10
N VAL A 119 8.33 12.59 -1.60
CA VAL A 119 8.45 14.05 -1.75
C VAL A 119 8.52 14.43 -3.23
N SER A 120 9.25 13.69 -4.06
CA SER A 120 9.30 13.92 -5.51
C SER A 120 7.95 13.71 -6.22
N GLN A 121 7.00 13.01 -5.60
CA GLN A 121 5.63 12.86 -6.10
C GLN A 121 4.66 13.92 -5.56
N GLY A 122 5.15 14.91 -4.80
CA GLY A 122 4.35 16.00 -4.22
C GLY A 122 3.77 15.69 -2.83
N CYS A 123 4.25 14.63 -2.16
CA CYS A 123 3.86 14.36 -0.77
C CYS A 123 4.66 15.26 0.19
N SER A 124 4.07 15.56 1.35
CA SER A 124 4.72 16.33 2.41
C SER A 124 4.72 15.55 3.72
N ASP A 125 5.79 15.68 4.51
CA ASP A 125 5.89 15.07 5.83
C ASP A 125 4.93 15.77 6.82
N ILE A 126 3.92 15.05 7.27
CA ILE A 126 2.90 15.57 8.19
C ILE A 126 3.45 15.71 9.62
N THR A 127 4.37 14.85 10.04
CA THR A 127 5.04 14.92 11.34
C THR A 127 5.87 16.20 11.40
N ALA A 128 6.69 16.44 10.38
CA ALA A 128 7.55 17.63 10.33
C ALA A 128 6.76 18.94 10.17
N ASN A 129 5.70 18.94 9.37
CA ASN A 129 4.96 20.17 9.05
C ASN A 129 3.89 20.53 10.08
N PHE A 130 3.29 19.54 10.73
CA PHE A 130 2.11 19.73 11.58
C PHE A 130 2.24 19.11 12.99
N GLY A 131 3.33 18.39 13.29
CA GLY A 131 3.59 17.85 14.62
C GLY A 131 2.72 16.66 15.01
N PHE A 132 2.11 15.95 14.05
CA PHE A 132 1.36 14.73 14.36
C PHE A 132 2.32 13.57 14.68
N HIS A 133 2.00 12.80 15.72
CA HIS A 133 2.68 11.55 16.03
C HIS A 133 1.76 10.36 15.74
N CYS A 134 2.32 9.29 15.15
CA CYS A 134 1.61 8.02 15.02
C CYS A 134 1.70 7.26 16.34
N MET A 135 0.57 7.16 17.06
CA MET A 135 0.47 6.45 18.33
C MET A 135 -0.26 5.12 18.12
N ARG A 136 0.15 4.08 18.85
CA ARG A 136 -0.47 2.75 18.81
C ARG A 136 -0.68 2.23 20.22
N CYS A 137 -1.85 1.65 20.46
CA CYS A 137 -2.16 0.84 21.63
C CYS A 137 -2.36 -0.60 21.15
N GLU A 138 -1.89 -1.60 21.90
CA GLU A 138 -1.95 -3.00 21.51
C GLU A 138 -2.04 -3.97 22.71
N GLY A 139 -2.47 -5.19 22.44
CA GLY A 139 -2.58 -6.26 23.45
C GLY A 139 -3.52 -5.90 24.60
N GLU A 140 -3.16 -6.32 25.81
CA GLU A 140 -3.94 -6.05 27.03
C GLU A 140 -4.16 -4.56 27.28
N ALA A 141 -3.31 -3.66 26.78
CA ALA A 141 -3.51 -2.23 26.94
C ALA A 141 -4.82 -1.76 26.27
N LEU A 142 -5.27 -2.43 25.19
CA LEU A 142 -6.57 -2.15 24.56
C LEU A 142 -7.75 -2.54 25.45
N GLU A 143 -7.60 -3.56 26.29
CA GLU A 143 -8.64 -4.03 27.21
C GLU A 143 -8.82 -3.10 28.42
N HIS A 144 -7.83 -2.23 28.67
CA HIS A 144 -7.80 -1.31 29.80
C HIS A 144 -8.05 0.17 29.40
N LEU A 145 -8.43 0.44 28.14
CA LEU A 145 -8.90 1.76 27.68
C LEU A 145 -10.37 2.00 28.04
#